data_AF-A0A9P1AB33-F1
#
_entry.id   AF-A0A9P1AB33-F1
#
_cell.length_a   1.000
_cell.length_b   1.000
_cell.length_c   1.000
_cell.angle_alpha   90.00
_cell.angle_beta   90.00
_cell.angle_gamma   90.00
#
_symmetry.space_group_name_H-M   'P 1'
#
loop_
_entity.id
_entity.type
_entity.pdbx_description
1 polymer ?
#
loop_
_entity_poly.entity_id
_entity_poly.type
_entity_poly.pdbx_seq_one_letter_code
_entity_poly.pdbx_strand_id
1 'polypeptide(L)'
;MSEEHRGSFEKSWQHVHFPHSVPEARDAFKEFVDKEHCRLTAYETMPFWTTQDTRNAILSTLIPAGAATAAFVSFATDHSVPSWWQTVKKPNWAPKDIRIYSAVDILTLSPLGYASYLVYKNGGGFDYNDTKLALGLYGANIALALATIPIIKKKELGCLWKNTTLVSLTAAGAAFAFYKIDKKAGLLLIPYAVWSAFYAYLAYSIKKENDPIKDL
;
A
#
# COMPACT_ATOMS: atom_id res chain seq x y z
N MET A 1 -31.93 4.77 3.63
CA MET A 1 -33.41 4.77 3.43
C MET A 1 -33.70 5.78 2.33
N SER A 2 -34.14 5.35 1.15
CA SER A 2 -34.41 6.29 0.04
C SER A 2 -35.44 7.35 0.47
N GLU A 3 -35.39 8.57 -0.07
CA GLU A 3 -36.33 9.65 0.28
C GLU A 3 -37.80 9.22 0.16
N GLU A 4 -38.08 8.28 -0.75
CA GLU A 4 -39.38 7.65 -0.95
C GLU A 4 -39.86 6.84 0.27
N HIS A 5 -38.95 6.09 0.92
CA HIS A 5 -39.26 5.36 2.14
C HIS A 5 -39.42 6.28 3.36
N ARG A 6 -38.69 7.41 3.41
CA ARG A 6 -38.90 8.45 4.44
C ARG A 6 -40.31 9.04 4.34
N GLY A 7 -40.73 9.41 3.14
CA GLY A 7 -42.07 9.96 2.92
C GLY A 7 -43.20 8.96 3.21
N SER A 8 -42.98 7.67 2.95
CA SER A 8 -43.95 6.61 3.27
C SER A 8 -44.05 6.34 4.78
N PHE A 9 -42.91 6.32 5.48
CA PHE A 9 -42.87 6.18 6.94
C PHE A 9 -43.50 7.39 7.64
N GLU A 10 -43.16 8.62 7.24
CA GLU A 10 -43.79 9.83 7.79
C GLU A 10 -45.31 9.83 7.59
N LYS A 11 -45.80 9.43 6.42
CA LYS A 11 -47.25 9.29 6.13
C LYS A 11 -47.93 8.23 7.00
N SER A 12 -47.29 7.08 7.22
CA SER A 12 -47.81 6.00 8.09
C SER A 12 -48.08 6.48 9.51
N TRP A 13 -47.28 7.43 10.00
CA TRP A 13 -47.36 7.95 11.36
C TRP A 13 -48.11 9.29 11.49
N GLN A 14 -48.65 9.85 10.39
CA GLN A 14 -49.48 11.07 10.43
C GLN A 14 -50.76 10.91 11.24
N HIS A 15 -51.25 9.68 11.43
CA HIS A 15 -52.45 9.37 12.20
C HIS A 15 -52.20 9.16 13.69
N VAL A 16 -50.94 9.18 14.14
CA VAL A 16 -50.59 9.05 15.56
C VAL A 16 -50.75 10.41 16.23
N HIS A 17 -51.85 10.56 16.98
CA HIS A 17 -52.12 11.75 17.79
C HIS A 17 -51.13 11.83 18.95
N PHE A 18 -50.10 12.66 18.79
CA PHE A 18 -49.27 13.08 19.91
C PHE A 18 -50.07 14.06 20.78
N PRO A 19 -50.27 13.78 22.08
CA PRO A 19 -51.03 14.67 22.95
C PRO A 19 -50.38 16.06 22.96
N HIS A 20 -51.21 17.10 22.81
CA HIS A 20 -50.79 18.51 22.71
C HIS A 20 -50.04 19.04 23.95
N SER A 21 -49.90 18.23 25.01
CA SER A 21 -49.33 18.62 26.29
C SER A 21 -47.81 18.38 26.44
N VAL A 22 -47.11 17.79 25.45
CA VAL A 22 -45.68 17.49 25.59
C VAL A 22 -44.90 17.78 24.30
N PRO A 23 -44.41 19.03 24.11
CA PRO A 23 -43.53 19.40 22.98
C PRO A 23 -42.28 18.50 22.88
N GLU A 24 -41.76 18.08 24.03
CA GLU A 24 -40.57 17.24 24.17
C GLU A 24 -40.70 15.88 23.46
N ALA A 25 -41.91 15.30 23.40
CA ALA A 25 -42.12 14.00 22.76
C ALA A 25 -41.97 14.07 21.23
N ARG A 26 -42.39 15.20 20.63
CA ARG A 26 -42.27 15.43 19.19
C ARG A 26 -40.81 15.68 18.79
N ASP A 27 -40.07 16.40 19.63
CA ASP A 27 -38.67 16.71 19.38
C ASP A 27 -37.78 15.48 19.61
N ALA A 28 -38.03 14.68 20.64
CA ALA A 28 -37.36 13.40 20.87
C ALA A 28 -37.60 12.41 19.71
N PHE A 29 -38.80 12.41 19.12
CA PHE A 29 -39.11 11.58 17.96
C PHE A 29 -38.33 12.04 16.71
N LYS A 30 -38.27 13.35 16.45
CA LYS A 30 -37.44 13.90 15.35
C LYS A 30 -35.98 13.54 15.53
N GLU A 31 -35.45 13.68 16.73
CA GLU A 31 -34.06 13.33 17.05
C GLU A 31 -33.80 11.83 16.81
N PHE A 32 -34.73 10.96 17.21
CA PHE A 32 -34.64 9.53 16.94
C PHE A 32 -34.65 9.22 15.43
N VAL A 33 -35.54 9.84 14.66
CA VAL A 33 -35.64 9.66 13.21
C VAL A 33 -34.36 10.14 12.51
N ASP A 34 -33.83 11.31 12.90
CA ASP A 34 -32.57 11.83 12.36
C ASP A 34 -31.39 10.91 12.70
N LYS A 35 -31.34 10.38 13.93
CA LYS A 35 -30.29 9.46 14.36
C LYS A 35 -30.31 8.15 13.59
N GLU A 36 -31.48 7.56 13.37
CA GLU A 36 -31.61 6.34 12.57
C GLU A 36 -31.36 6.62 11.07
N HIS A 37 -31.81 7.77 10.56
CA HIS A 37 -31.48 8.18 9.20
C HIS A 37 -29.96 8.30 9.02
N CYS A 38 -29.26 8.99 9.94
CA CYS A 38 -27.80 9.08 9.95
C CYS A 38 -27.11 7.71 10.01
N ARG A 39 -27.61 6.78 10.83
CA ARG A 39 -27.06 5.40 10.91
C ARG A 39 -27.27 4.64 9.61
N LEU A 40 -28.44 4.75 9.00
CA LEU A 40 -28.76 4.07 7.76
C LEU A 40 -27.98 4.65 6.58
N THR A 41 -27.86 5.98 6.47
CA THR A 41 -26.99 6.61 5.47
C THR A 41 -25.54 6.23 5.68
N ALA A 42 -25.06 6.14 6.93
CA ALA A 42 -23.72 5.64 7.22
C ALA A 42 -23.53 4.19 6.73
N TYR A 43 -24.55 3.34 6.89
CA TYR A 43 -24.54 1.95 6.40
C TYR A 43 -24.58 1.85 4.87
N GLU A 44 -25.33 2.72 4.21
CA GLU A 44 -25.44 2.83 2.75
C GLU A 44 -24.13 3.34 2.13
N THR A 45 -23.42 4.24 2.83
CA THR A 45 -22.10 4.75 2.42
C THR A 45 -20.92 3.87 2.85
N MET A 46 -21.16 2.80 3.63
CA MET A 46 -20.07 1.88 3.97
C MET A 46 -19.60 1.21 2.67
N PRO A 47 -18.28 1.19 2.39
CA PRO A 47 -17.75 0.62 1.17
C PRO A 47 -17.87 -0.91 1.26
N PHE A 48 -19.06 -1.44 0.97
CA PHE A 48 -19.29 -2.88 0.90
C PHE A 48 -18.41 -3.47 -0.20
N TRP A 49 -17.80 -4.61 0.08
CA TRP A 49 -16.86 -5.25 -0.84
C TRP A 49 -17.66 -6.09 -1.82
N THR A 50 -17.60 -5.75 -3.11
CA THR A 50 -18.35 -6.47 -4.14
C THR A 50 -17.54 -7.61 -4.73
N THR A 51 -18.21 -8.64 -5.23
CA THR A 51 -17.60 -9.70 -6.04
C THR A 51 -16.88 -9.12 -7.28
N GLN A 52 -17.37 -7.99 -7.80
CA GLN A 52 -16.75 -7.28 -8.91
C GLN A 52 -15.43 -6.61 -8.50
N ASP A 53 -15.38 -6.00 -7.31
CA ASP A 53 -14.15 -5.45 -6.73
C ASP A 53 -13.10 -6.53 -6.49
N THR A 54 -13.54 -7.71 -6.04
CA THR A 54 -12.69 -8.88 -5.86
C THR A 54 -12.03 -9.26 -7.18
N ARG A 55 -12.82 -9.36 -8.25
CA ARG A 55 -12.35 -9.71 -9.59
C ARG A 55 -11.37 -8.67 -10.13
N ASN A 56 -11.69 -7.39 -9.98
CA ASN A 56 -10.84 -6.30 -10.43
C ASN A 56 -9.52 -6.23 -9.65
N ALA A 57 -9.55 -6.45 -8.33
CA ALA A 57 -8.35 -6.50 -7.49
C ALA A 57 -7.45 -7.69 -7.86
N ILE A 58 -8.03 -8.87 -8.13
CA ILE A 58 -7.27 -10.05 -8.56
C ILE A 58 -6.62 -9.80 -9.93
N LEU A 59 -7.36 -9.29 -10.91
CA LEU A 59 -6.81 -8.98 -12.23
C LEU A 59 -5.75 -7.88 -12.18
N SER A 60 -5.98 -6.85 -11.37
CA SER A 60 -5.04 -5.75 -11.15
C SER A 60 -3.77 -6.17 -10.43
N THR A 61 -3.81 -7.19 -9.58
CA THR A 61 -2.62 -7.69 -8.86
C THR A 61 -1.85 -8.72 -9.67
N LEU A 62 -2.52 -9.49 -10.52
CA LEU A 62 -1.90 -10.48 -11.41
C LEU A 62 -0.91 -9.87 -12.41
N ILE A 63 -1.18 -8.68 -12.93
CA ILE A 63 -0.30 -8.02 -13.92
C ILE A 63 1.04 -7.59 -13.28
N PRO A 64 1.07 -6.79 -12.19
CA PRO A 64 2.31 -6.48 -11.49
C PRO A 64 2.97 -7.71 -10.87
N ALA A 65 2.20 -8.65 -10.33
CA ALA A 65 2.75 -9.88 -9.77
C ALA A 65 3.46 -10.69 -10.86
N GLY A 66 2.82 -10.95 -11.99
CA GLY A 66 3.41 -11.69 -13.13
C GLY A 66 4.66 -11.02 -13.69
N ALA A 67 4.67 -9.69 -13.80
CA ALA A 67 5.85 -8.93 -14.20
C ALA A 67 7.01 -9.08 -13.19
N ALA A 68 6.70 -9.03 -11.88
CA ALA A 68 7.68 -9.24 -10.83
C ALA A 68 8.21 -10.68 -10.81
N THR A 69 7.36 -11.70 -11.00
CA THR A 69 7.81 -13.10 -11.08
C THR A 69 8.67 -13.32 -12.32
N ALA A 70 8.30 -12.80 -13.48
CA ALA A 70 9.11 -12.91 -14.69
C ALA A 70 10.48 -12.23 -14.54
N ALA A 71 10.52 -11.05 -13.92
CA ALA A 71 11.76 -10.34 -13.64
C ALA A 71 12.64 -11.12 -12.63
N PHE A 72 12.04 -11.68 -11.58
CA PHE A 72 12.73 -12.51 -10.59
C PHE A 72 13.27 -13.81 -11.20
N VAL A 73 12.49 -14.50 -12.04
CA VAL A 73 12.94 -15.71 -12.75
C VAL A 73 14.10 -15.37 -13.68
N SER A 74 14.02 -14.29 -14.46
CA SER A 74 15.11 -13.84 -15.35
C SER A 74 16.38 -13.41 -14.60
N PHE A 75 16.26 -13.04 -13.33
CA PHE A 75 17.39 -12.78 -12.45
C PHE A 75 17.97 -14.07 -11.84
N ALA A 76 17.11 -15.01 -11.42
CA ALA A 76 17.52 -16.26 -10.80
C ALA A 76 18.26 -17.21 -11.77
N THR A 77 17.95 -17.16 -13.08
CA THR A 77 18.63 -17.99 -14.10
C THR A 77 20.04 -17.48 -14.45
N ASP A 78 20.44 -16.29 -13.99
CA ASP A 78 21.73 -15.70 -14.32
C ASP A 78 22.81 -16.08 -13.30
N HIS A 79 23.57 -17.14 -13.58
CA HIS A 79 24.66 -17.61 -12.72
C HIS A 79 25.82 -16.61 -12.55
N SER A 80 25.89 -15.55 -13.36
CA SER A 80 26.94 -14.52 -13.26
C SER A 80 26.75 -13.57 -12.06
N VAL A 81 25.53 -13.49 -11.53
CA VAL A 81 25.19 -12.63 -10.40
C VAL A 81 25.56 -13.28 -9.06
N PRO A 82 25.20 -14.55 -8.76
CA PRO A 82 25.62 -15.20 -7.52
C PRO A 82 27.14 -15.30 -7.37
N SER A 83 27.86 -15.56 -8.46
CA SER A 83 29.33 -15.63 -8.46
C SER A 83 29.97 -14.29 -8.15
N TRP A 84 29.52 -13.20 -8.78
CA TRP A 84 29.96 -11.85 -8.42
C TRP A 84 29.55 -11.48 -6.99
N TRP A 85 28.34 -11.82 -6.57
CA TRP A 85 27.89 -11.53 -5.22
C TRP A 85 28.80 -12.18 -4.17
N GLN A 86 29.35 -13.37 -4.44
CA GLN A 86 30.33 -14.02 -3.56
C GLN A 86 31.68 -13.29 -3.47
N THR A 87 32.13 -12.60 -4.52
CA THR A 87 33.41 -11.88 -4.51
C THR A 87 33.34 -10.51 -3.82
N VAL A 88 32.14 -9.94 -3.72
CA VAL A 88 31.90 -8.66 -3.05
C VAL A 88 32.11 -8.79 -1.53
N LYS A 89 32.92 -7.89 -0.95
CA LYS A 89 33.08 -7.78 0.50
C LYS A 89 31.76 -7.34 1.14
N LYS A 90 31.27 -8.10 2.11
CA LYS A 90 30.02 -7.82 2.83
C LYS A 90 30.33 -7.54 4.30
N PRO A 91 29.57 -6.66 4.94
CA PRO A 91 29.76 -6.37 6.35
C PRO A 91 29.40 -7.59 7.22
N ASN A 92 30.08 -7.73 8.35
CA ASN A 92 29.93 -8.89 9.24
C ASN A 92 28.52 -9.06 9.85
N TRP A 93 27.75 -7.97 9.93
CA TRP A 93 26.39 -7.97 10.46
C TRP A 93 25.35 -8.44 9.44
N ALA A 94 25.67 -8.48 8.14
CA ALA A 94 24.71 -8.86 7.11
C ALA A 94 24.40 -10.37 7.18
N PRO A 95 23.11 -10.77 7.11
CA PRO A 95 22.77 -12.18 7.00
C PRO A 95 23.52 -12.86 5.86
N LYS A 96 24.13 -14.01 6.14
CA LYS A 96 24.86 -14.80 5.13
C LYS A 96 23.94 -15.70 4.31
N ASP A 97 22.80 -16.09 4.89
CA ASP A 97 21.82 -16.94 4.24
C ASP A 97 20.90 -16.08 3.35
N ILE A 98 20.98 -16.32 2.04
CA ILE A 98 20.15 -15.61 1.05
C ILE A 98 18.65 -15.88 1.25
N ARG A 99 18.28 -17.02 1.84
CA ARG A 99 16.88 -17.42 2.09
C ARG A 99 16.19 -16.50 3.09
N ILE A 100 16.93 -15.91 4.02
CA ILE A 100 16.40 -14.96 4.99
C ILE A 100 15.91 -13.71 4.27
N TYR A 101 16.71 -13.17 3.34
CA TYR A 101 16.31 -12.01 2.55
C TYR A 101 15.04 -12.29 1.77
N SER A 102 15.00 -13.41 1.03
CA SER A 102 13.84 -13.79 0.24
C SER A 102 12.59 -14.02 1.10
N ALA A 103 12.71 -14.63 2.27
CA ALA A 103 11.58 -14.85 3.16
C ALA A 103 10.99 -13.52 3.67
N VAL A 104 11.85 -12.57 4.06
CA VAL A 104 11.41 -11.25 4.52
C VAL A 104 10.86 -10.42 3.35
N ASP A 105 11.43 -10.53 2.15
CA ASP A 105 10.89 -9.90 0.94
C ASP A 105 9.46 -10.38 0.68
N ILE A 106 9.22 -11.69 0.68
CA ILE A 106 7.87 -12.26 0.47
C ILE A 106 6.90 -11.76 1.54
N LEU A 107 7.32 -11.78 2.81
CA LEU A 107 6.48 -11.33 3.92
C LEU A 107 6.10 -9.85 3.77
N THR A 108 7.09 -9.01 3.49
CA THR A 108 6.89 -7.55 3.40
C THR A 108 6.18 -7.12 2.12
N LEU A 109 6.33 -7.84 1.00
CA LEU A 109 5.65 -7.56 -0.27
C LEU A 109 4.21 -8.08 -0.31
N SER A 110 3.89 -9.14 0.45
CA SER A 110 2.54 -9.74 0.45
C SER A 110 1.39 -8.76 0.74
N PRO A 111 1.46 -7.82 1.71
CA PRO A 111 0.35 -6.92 2.00
C PRO A 111 0.23 -5.74 1.02
N LEU A 112 1.24 -5.48 0.18
CA LEU A 112 1.29 -4.28 -0.67
C LEU A 112 0.14 -4.23 -1.68
N GLY A 113 -0.20 -5.37 -2.29
CA GLY A 113 -1.30 -5.45 -3.25
C GLY A 113 -2.65 -5.16 -2.60
N TYR A 114 -2.84 -5.59 -1.35
CA TYR A 114 -4.05 -5.26 -0.59
C TYR A 114 -4.08 -3.79 -0.17
N ALA A 115 -2.93 -3.25 0.27
CA ALA A 115 -2.81 -1.86 0.65
C ALA A 115 -3.08 -0.90 -0.53
N SER A 116 -2.57 -1.19 -1.73
CA SER A 116 -2.85 -0.37 -2.92
C SER A 116 -4.33 -0.41 -3.31
N TYR A 117 -4.98 -1.56 -3.18
CA TYR A 117 -6.42 -1.68 -3.37
C TYR A 117 -7.23 -0.87 -2.35
N LEU A 118 -6.85 -0.91 -1.06
CA LEU A 118 -7.50 -0.10 -0.01
C LEU A 118 -7.41 1.40 -0.32
N VAL A 119 -6.25 1.88 -0.78
CA VAL A 119 -6.09 3.28 -1.19
C VAL A 119 -6.94 3.61 -2.41
N TYR A 120 -6.97 2.74 -3.41
CA TYR A 120 -7.82 2.93 -4.57
C TYR A 120 -9.31 3.00 -4.18
N LYS A 121 -9.78 2.08 -3.33
CA LYS A 121 -11.18 2.01 -2.91
C LYS A 121 -11.57 3.19 -2.02
N ASN A 122 -10.82 3.41 -0.95
CA ASN A 122 -11.16 4.40 0.08
C ASN A 122 -10.79 5.82 -0.33
N GLY A 123 -9.86 5.97 -1.29
CA GLY A 123 -9.48 7.26 -1.89
C GLY A 123 -10.37 7.70 -3.05
N GLY A 124 -11.52 7.04 -3.30
CA GLY A 124 -12.44 7.42 -4.38
C GLY A 124 -11.88 7.17 -5.78
N GLY A 125 -11.03 6.15 -5.94
CA GLY A 125 -10.49 5.73 -7.23
C GLY A 125 -9.57 6.75 -7.90
N PHE A 126 -9.61 6.79 -9.22
CA PHE A 126 -8.87 7.76 -10.03
C PHE A 126 -9.67 9.05 -10.30
N ASP A 127 -10.64 9.39 -9.46
CA ASP A 127 -11.33 10.68 -9.58
C ASP A 127 -10.59 11.77 -8.80
N TYR A 128 -9.93 11.40 -7.70
CA TYR A 128 -9.20 12.32 -6.82
C TYR A 128 -7.69 12.35 -7.12
N ASN A 129 -7.13 13.57 -7.10
CA ASN A 129 -5.71 13.78 -7.38
C ASN A 129 -4.80 13.18 -6.31
N ASP A 130 -5.19 13.22 -5.03
CA ASP A 130 -4.38 12.67 -3.94
C ASP A 130 -4.18 11.15 -4.09
N THR A 131 -5.25 10.44 -4.46
CA THR A 131 -5.22 8.99 -4.72
C THR A 131 -4.39 8.64 -5.94
N LYS A 132 -4.50 9.42 -7.03
CA LYS A 132 -3.62 9.29 -8.20
C LYS A 132 -2.16 9.48 -7.85
N LEU A 133 -1.84 10.52 -7.07
CA LEU A 133 -0.47 10.82 -6.67
C LEU A 133 0.09 9.73 -5.75
N ALA A 134 -0.70 9.25 -4.78
CA ALA A 134 -0.30 8.16 -3.90
C ALA A 134 -0.01 6.86 -4.67
N LEU A 135 -0.95 6.44 -5.53
CA LEU A 135 -0.79 5.25 -6.37
C LEU A 135 0.32 5.41 -7.41
N GLY A 136 0.49 6.61 -7.97
CA GLY A 136 1.57 6.94 -8.91
C GLY A 136 2.95 6.86 -8.23
N LEU A 137 3.07 7.40 -7.01
CA LEU A 137 4.29 7.30 -6.22
C LEU A 137 4.61 5.84 -5.86
N TYR A 138 3.60 5.06 -5.48
CA TYR A 138 3.75 3.62 -5.27
C TYR A 138 4.18 2.88 -6.55
N GLY A 139 3.57 3.19 -7.70
CA GLY A 139 3.96 2.63 -8.99
C GLY A 139 5.41 2.97 -9.37
N ALA A 140 5.83 4.22 -9.15
CA ALA A 140 7.21 4.65 -9.35
C ALA A 140 8.18 3.91 -8.43
N ASN A 141 7.80 3.67 -7.18
CA ASN A 141 8.60 2.87 -6.25
C ASN A 141 8.82 1.43 -6.76
N ILE A 142 7.77 0.77 -7.26
CA ILE A 142 7.88 -0.57 -7.84
C ILE A 142 8.77 -0.57 -9.10
N ALA A 143 8.66 0.44 -9.96
CA ALA A 143 9.51 0.57 -11.13
C ALA A 143 11.00 0.72 -10.76
N LEU A 144 11.30 1.53 -9.74
CA LEU A 144 12.66 1.69 -9.19
C LEU A 144 13.17 0.39 -8.56
N ALA A 145 12.31 -0.35 -7.86
CA ALA A 145 12.66 -1.65 -7.29
C ALA A 145 13.05 -2.64 -8.40
N LEU A 146 12.27 -2.72 -9.47
CA LEU A 146 12.58 -3.55 -10.65
C LEU A 146 13.85 -3.10 -11.38
N ALA A 147 14.13 -1.80 -11.44
CA ALA A 147 15.36 -1.25 -12.02
C ALA A 147 16.63 -1.69 -11.28
N THR A 148 16.52 -2.21 -10.05
CA THR A 148 17.65 -2.79 -9.31
C THR A 148 18.23 -4.02 -10.02
N ILE A 149 17.40 -4.81 -10.70
CA ILE A 149 17.82 -6.05 -11.41
C ILE A 149 18.89 -5.77 -12.47
N PRO A 150 18.68 -4.88 -13.46
CA PRO A 150 19.72 -4.59 -14.46
C PRO A 150 20.95 -3.89 -13.84
N ILE A 151 20.81 -3.13 -12.75
CA ILE A 151 21.94 -2.50 -12.05
C ILE A 151 22.85 -3.57 -11.43
N ILE A 152 22.26 -4.57 -10.77
CA ILE A 152 23.02 -5.71 -10.21
C ILE A 152 23.71 -6.50 -11.33
N LYS A 153 23.03 -6.73 -12.47
CA LYS A 153 23.64 -7.40 -13.64
C LYS A 153 24.84 -6.64 -14.19
N LYS A 154 24.82 -5.31 -14.17
CA LYS A 154 25.97 -4.45 -14.53
C LYS A 154 27.06 -4.41 -13.46
N LYS A 155 26.83 -4.98 -12.27
CA LYS A 155 27.80 -5.07 -11.16
C LYS A 155 28.27 -3.70 -10.64
N GLU A 156 27.44 -2.66 -10.81
CA GLU A 156 27.76 -1.29 -10.44
C GLU A 156 27.29 -0.94 -9.02
N LEU A 157 28.16 -1.13 -8.01
CA LEU A 157 27.85 -0.81 -6.61
C LEU A 157 27.46 0.66 -6.39
N GLY A 158 28.05 1.57 -7.17
CA GLY A 158 27.76 3.01 -7.15
C GLY A 158 26.33 3.37 -7.58
N CYS A 159 25.78 2.66 -8.55
CA CYS A 159 24.39 2.84 -8.99
C CYS A 159 23.43 2.09 -8.07
N LEU A 160 23.85 0.93 -7.54
CA LEU A 160 23.06 0.10 -6.65
C LEU A 160 22.66 0.85 -5.37
N TRP A 161 23.60 1.49 -4.69
CA TRP A 161 23.29 2.23 -3.45
C TRP A 161 22.36 3.43 -3.70
N LYS A 162 22.57 4.18 -4.80
CA LYS A 162 21.71 5.31 -5.16
C LYS A 162 20.28 4.86 -5.44
N ASN A 163 20.13 3.80 -6.23
CA ASN A 163 18.81 3.28 -6.59
C ASN A 163 18.09 2.71 -5.37
N THR A 164 18.76 1.91 -4.54
CA THR A 164 18.15 1.35 -3.31
C THR A 164 17.79 2.44 -2.29
N THR A 165 18.58 3.50 -2.19
CA THR A 165 18.22 4.69 -1.38
C THR A 165 16.97 5.36 -1.93
N LEU A 166 16.86 5.53 -3.25
CA LEU A 166 15.68 6.13 -3.88
C LEU A 166 14.44 5.24 -3.71
N VAL A 167 14.58 3.92 -3.81
CA VAL A 167 13.51 2.95 -3.46
C VAL A 167 13.08 3.14 -2.02
N SER A 168 14.02 3.26 -1.07
CA SER A 168 13.66 3.46 0.33
C SER A 168 12.91 4.77 0.59
N LEU A 169 13.38 5.88 0.01
CA LEU A 169 12.72 7.18 0.14
C LEU A 169 11.32 7.19 -0.47
N THR A 170 11.17 6.60 -1.66
CA THR A 170 9.87 6.51 -2.32
C THR A 170 8.93 5.54 -1.62
N ALA A 171 9.43 4.46 -1.00
CA ALA A 171 8.63 3.55 -0.18
C ALA A 171 8.10 4.24 1.08
N ALA A 172 8.95 5.02 1.76
CA ALA A 172 8.53 5.83 2.91
C ALA A 172 7.50 6.90 2.51
N GLY A 173 7.72 7.58 1.37
CA GLY A 173 6.77 8.54 0.82
C GLY A 173 5.43 7.90 0.46
N ALA A 174 5.45 6.72 -0.17
CA ALA A 174 4.23 5.96 -0.49
C ALA A 174 3.50 5.51 0.77
N ALA A 175 4.21 5.02 1.79
CA ALA A 175 3.62 4.66 3.08
C ALA A 175 2.91 5.86 3.74
N PHE A 176 3.54 7.03 3.72
CA PHE A 176 2.96 8.26 4.23
C PHE A 176 1.73 8.71 3.43
N ALA A 177 1.81 8.71 2.10
CA ALA A 177 0.69 9.06 1.23
C ALA A 177 -0.50 8.09 1.42
N PHE A 178 -0.21 6.79 1.51
CA PHE A 178 -1.22 5.76 1.78
C PHE A 178 -1.84 5.98 3.15
N TYR A 179 -1.06 6.30 4.18
CA TYR A 179 -1.56 6.57 5.53
C TYR A 179 -2.51 7.78 5.58
N LYS A 180 -2.30 8.80 4.73
CA LYS A 180 -3.17 9.97 4.63
C LYS A 180 -4.54 9.64 4.04
N ILE A 181 -4.61 8.64 3.15
CA ILE A 181 -5.85 8.21 2.50
C ILE A 181 -6.54 7.13 3.34
N ASP A 182 -5.80 6.08 3.70
CA ASP A 182 -6.27 4.98 4.53
C ASP A 182 -5.18 4.57 5.54
N LYS A 183 -5.49 4.74 6.83
CA LYS A 183 -4.54 4.44 7.91
C LYS A 183 -4.07 2.98 7.89
N LYS A 184 -4.95 2.02 7.55
CA LYS A 184 -4.59 0.61 7.51
C LYS A 184 -3.64 0.34 6.35
N ALA A 185 -3.92 0.89 5.17
CA ALA A 185 -3.06 0.77 4.00
C ALA A 185 -1.66 1.34 4.27
N GLY A 186 -1.58 2.52 4.89
CA GLY A 186 -0.30 3.10 5.30
C GLY A 186 0.48 2.20 6.27
N LEU A 187 -0.18 1.66 7.29
CA LEU A 187 0.44 0.73 8.26
C LEU A 187 0.95 -0.55 7.59
N LEU A 188 0.23 -1.08 6.60
CA LEU A 188 0.64 -2.27 5.85
C LEU A 188 1.90 -2.04 5.00
N LEU A 189 2.19 -0.80 4.59
CA LEU A 189 3.42 -0.45 3.86
C LEU A 189 4.63 -0.23 4.79
N ILE A 190 4.44 -0.03 6.09
CA ILE A 190 5.54 0.26 7.03
C ILE A 190 6.60 -0.85 7.04
N PRO A 191 6.26 -2.15 7.16
CA PRO A 191 7.27 -3.21 7.13
C PRO A 191 8.12 -3.20 5.86
N TYR A 192 7.51 -2.94 4.71
CA TYR A 192 8.22 -2.79 3.43
C TYR A 192 9.13 -1.55 3.42
N ALA A 193 8.65 -0.40 3.90
CA ALA A 193 9.48 0.80 3.99
C ALA A 193 10.70 0.59 4.90
N VAL A 194 10.52 -0.05 6.06
CA VAL A 194 11.63 -0.39 6.97
C VAL A 194 12.60 -1.35 6.31
N TRP A 195 12.11 -2.39 5.64
CA TRP A 195 12.95 -3.37 4.95
C TRP A 195 13.72 -2.77 3.77
N SER A 196 13.11 -1.86 3.02
CA SER A 196 13.79 -1.11 1.95
C SER A 196 14.90 -0.20 2.50
N ALA A 197 14.73 0.38 3.69
CA ALA A 197 15.76 1.15 4.37
C ALA A 197 16.93 0.28 4.81
N PHE A 198 16.67 -0.94 5.27
CA PHE A 198 17.71 -1.94 5.52
C PHE A 198 18.51 -2.25 4.25
N TYR A 199 17.86 -2.45 3.10
CA TYR A 199 18.58 -2.63 1.83
C TYR A 199 19.43 -1.43 1.41
N ALA A 200 18.92 -0.21 1.59
CA ALA A 200 19.68 0.99 1.31
C ALA A 200 20.94 1.08 2.18
N TYR A 201 20.82 0.78 3.48
CA TYR A 201 21.94 0.74 4.40
C TYR A 201 22.94 -0.37 4.05
N LEU A 202 22.45 -1.57 3.70
CA LEU A 202 23.27 -2.69 3.25
C LEU A 202 24.05 -2.34 1.97
N ALA A 203 23.40 -1.75 0.97
CA ALA A 203 24.04 -1.34 -0.27
C ALA A 203 25.11 -0.26 -0.03
N TYR A 204 24.85 0.68 0.88
CA TYR A 204 25.84 1.68 1.31
C TYR A 204 27.05 1.02 2.00
N SER A 205 26.81 0.12 2.96
CA SER A 205 27.91 -0.58 3.66
C SER A 205 28.74 -1.44 2.72
N ILE A 206 28.10 -2.18 1.81
CA ILE A 206 28.81 -2.94 0.77
C ILE A 206 29.67 -2.01 -0.08
N LYS A 207 29.12 -0.88 -0.55
CA LYS A 207 29.90 0.08 -1.31
C LYS A 207 31.10 0.59 -0.50
N LYS A 208 30.90 0.95 0.77
CA LYS A 208 31.96 1.45 1.65
C LYS A 208 33.12 0.44 1.82
N GLU A 209 32.81 -0.85 1.90
CA GLU A 209 33.82 -1.92 2.04
C GLU A 209 34.58 -2.22 0.73
N ASN A 210 34.03 -1.83 -0.43
CA ASN A 210 34.60 -2.13 -1.75
C ASN A 210 35.09 -0.88 -2.50
N ASP A 211 34.83 0.32 -1.99
CA ASP A 211 35.47 1.53 -2.48
C ASP A 211 36.99 1.44 -2.21
N PRO A 212 37.85 1.83 -3.17
CA PRO A 212 39.28 1.93 -2.89
C PRO A 212 39.48 2.91 -1.74
N ILE A 213 40.33 2.55 -0.77
CA ILE A 213 40.76 3.45 0.31
C ILE A 213 41.33 4.69 -0.38
N LYS A 214 40.67 5.85 -0.22
CA LYS A 214 41.10 7.10 -0.85
C LYS A 214 42.23 7.80 -0.10
N ASP A 215 42.79 7.16 0.91
CA ASP A 215 43.81 7.71 1.78
C ASP A 215 45.09 6.87 1.68
N LEU A 216 45.98 7.26 0.76
CA LEU A 216 47.45 7.16 0.82
C LEU A 216 48.06 8.18 -0.14
#